data_AF-A0AAV2DFR6-F1
#
_entry.id   AF-A0AAV2DFR6-F1
#
_cell.length_a   1.000
_cell.length_b   1.000
_cell.length_c   1.000
_cell.angle_alpha   90.00
_cell.angle_beta   90.00
_cell.angle_gamma   90.00
#
_symmetry.space_group_name_H-M   'P 1'
#
loop_
_entity.id
_entity.type
_entity.pdbx_description
1 polymer ?
#
loop_
_entity_poly.entity_id
_entity_poly.type
_entity_poly.pdbx_seq_one_letter_code
_entity_poly.pdbx_strand_id
1 'polypeptide(L)'
;MASAILRSGLLRNVLRGGSKTSAPAKRQFSSSAHHDVEFEAKEASKWEKITYLGAASCTALAVYCLSKGHHHFDEPPAYPYLHIRNKEFPWGPDGLFEVKEHH
;
A
#
# COMPACT_ATOMS: atom_id res chain seq x y z
N MET A 1 48.81 18.88 43.42
CA MET A 1 48.34 18.91 44.82
C MET A 1 47.27 19.97 44.94
N ALA A 2 45.99 19.60 44.76
CA ALA A 2 44.83 20.39 45.17
C ALA A 2 43.65 19.42 45.35
N SER A 3 43.04 19.50 46.51
CA SER A 3 42.34 18.41 47.19
C SER A 3 40.95 18.08 46.64
N ALA A 4 40.65 16.78 46.62
CA ALA A 4 39.32 16.24 46.40
C ALA A 4 38.38 16.60 47.56
N ILE A 5 37.16 17.03 47.24
CA ILE A 5 36.03 17.04 48.18
C ILE A 5 34.96 16.11 47.60
N LEU A 6 35.07 14.83 47.98
CA LEU A 6 33.94 13.90 48.00
C LEU A 6 33.03 14.33 49.15
N ARG A 7 31.79 14.74 48.86
CA ARG A 7 30.73 14.79 49.87
C ARG A 7 29.64 13.80 49.50
N SER A 8 29.75 12.66 50.16
CA SER A 8 28.79 11.58 50.32
C SER A 8 27.36 12.10 50.53
N GLY A 9 26.47 11.75 49.60
CA GLY A 9 25.02 11.85 49.77
C GLY A 9 24.31 10.48 49.73
N LEU A 10 25.06 9.38 49.76
CA LEU A 10 24.51 8.04 49.93
C LEU A 10 24.28 7.80 51.43
N LEU A 11 23.16 7.15 51.74
CA LEU A 11 22.73 6.63 53.05
C LEU A 11 21.78 7.54 53.88
N ARG A 12 20.54 7.65 53.40
CA ARG A 12 19.37 7.55 54.29
C ARG A 12 18.43 6.47 53.74
N ASN A 13 18.89 5.23 53.84
CA ASN A 13 18.00 4.07 53.82
C ASN A 13 17.45 3.86 55.23
N VAL A 14 16.24 3.28 55.29
CA VAL A 14 15.61 2.57 56.42
C VAL A 14 14.47 3.34 57.12
N LEU A 15 13.27 2.75 57.00
CA LEU A 15 11.99 2.98 57.71
C LEU A 15 10.92 3.85 57.03
N ARG A 16 10.50 3.44 55.82
CA ARG A 16 9.07 3.29 55.55
C ARG A 16 8.86 2.21 54.50
N GLY A 17 8.66 0.99 54.99
CA GLY A 17 8.02 -0.07 54.22
C GLY A 17 6.60 0.36 53.90
N GLY A 18 6.43 1.11 52.81
CA GLY A 18 5.17 1.22 52.11
C GLY A 18 5.20 0.17 51.01
N SER A 19 4.26 -0.78 51.05
CA SER A 19 3.94 -1.56 49.87
C SER A 19 3.79 -0.57 48.72
N LYS A 20 4.64 -0.66 47.70
CA LYS A 20 4.32 -0.03 46.42
C LYS A 20 3.08 -0.79 45.96
N THR A 21 1.89 -0.23 46.20
CA THR A 21 0.68 -0.66 45.52
C THR A 21 1.06 -0.70 44.05
N SER A 22 1.08 -1.89 43.44
CA SER A 22 1.27 -1.98 42.01
C SER A 22 0.22 -1.05 41.41
N ALA A 23 0.66 -0.03 40.67
CA ALA A 23 -0.27 0.79 39.94
C ALA A 23 -1.11 -0.19 39.09
N PRO A 24 -2.45 -0.11 39.11
CA PRO A 24 -3.26 -1.02 38.32
C PRO A 24 -2.80 -0.92 36.87
N ALA A 25 -2.57 -2.07 36.23
CA ALA A 25 -2.16 -2.12 34.83
C ALA A 25 -3.09 -1.21 34.03
N LYS A 26 -2.55 -0.10 33.54
CA LYS A 26 -3.33 0.91 32.83
C LYS A 26 -3.91 0.20 31.61
N ARG A 27 -5.23 0.04 31.55
CA ARG A 27 -5.90 -0.58 30.40
C ARG A 27 -5.54 0.23 29.16
N GLN A 28 -4.68 -0.33 28.33
CA GLN A 28 -4.29 0.25 27.05
C GLN A 28 -5.26 -0.24 25.98
N PHE A 29 -5.62 0.64 25.05
CA PHE A 29 -6.40 0.25 23.87
C PHE A 29 -5.57 -0.72 23.02
N SER A 30 -6.22 -1.69 22.39
CA SER A 30 -5.56 -2.63 21.47
C SER A 30 -4.80 -1.93 20.34
N SER A 31 -5.19 -0.69 19.98
CA SER A 31 -4.50 0.16 19.01
C SER A 31 -3.22 0.82 19.53
N SER A 32 -2.97 0.86 20.83
CA SER A 32 -1.82 1.56 21.43
C SER A 32 -0.53 0.73 21.51
N ALA A 33 -0.54 -0.51 21.01
CA ALA A 33 0.60 -1.41 21.06
C ALA A 33 1.73 -1.05 20.07
N HIS A 34 1.44 -0.18 19.08
CA HIS A 34 2.32 0.09 17.92
C HIS A 34 2.38 1.57 17.52
N HIS A 35 2.25 2.50 18.47
CA HIS A 35 2.28 3.96 18.22
C HIS A 35 3.64 4.60 18.58
N ASP A 36 4.72 3.84 18.55
CA ASP A 36 6.05 4.43 18.50
C ASP A 36 6.39 4.81 17.05
N VAL A 37 6.82 6.06 16.86
CA VAL A 37 7.20 6.63 15.54
C VAL A 37 8.21 5.74 14.81
N GLU A 38 9.06 5.03 15.56
CA GLU A 38 10.03 4.07 15.02
C GLU A 38 9.36 2.85 14.36
N PHE A 39 8.32 2.30 14.99
CA PHE A 39 7.57 1.17 14.42
C PHE A 39 6.80 1.57 13.17
N GLU A 40 6.10 2.71 13.20
CA GLU A 40 5.35 3.22 12.04
C GLU A 40 6.29 3.50 10.84
N ALA A 41 7.47 4.06 11.09
CA ALA A 41 8.48 4.29 10.05
C ALA A 41 9.00 2.97 9.42
N LYS A 42 9.24 1.94 10.25
CA LYS A 42 9.65 0.61 9.76
C LYS A 42 8.54 -0.05 8.96
N GLU A 43 7.29 0.07 9.39
CA GLU A 43 6.15 -0.48 8.68
C GLU A 43 5.90 0.22 7.34
N ALA A 44 5.98 1.56 7.31
CA ALA A 44 5.89 2.33 6.08
C ALA A 44 6.99 1.92 5.09
N SER A 45 8.25 1.83 5.55
CA SER A 45 9.37 1.39 4.69
C SER A 45 9.23 -0.05 4.18
N LYS A 46 8.65 -0.95 4.98
CA LYS A 46 8.33 -2.32 4.56
C LYS A 46 7.35 -2.30 3.39
N TRP A 47 6.23 -1.58 3.53
CA TRP A 47 5.21 -1.51 2.48
C TRP A 47 5.70 -0.75 1.25
N GLU A 48 6.50 0.29 1.42
CA GLU A 48 7.16 0.99 0.32
C GLU A 48 7.98 0.03 -0.55
N LYS A 49 8.83 -0.81 0.08
CA LYS A 49 9.65 -1.79 -0.65
C LYS A 49 8.81 -2.85 -1.36
N ILE A 50 7.79 -3.39 -0.69
CA ILE A 50 6.87 -4.37 -1.29
C ILE A 50 6.15 -3.76 -2.49
N THR A 51 5.65 -2.53 -2.34
CA THR A 51 4.97 -1.81 -3.41
C THR A 51 5.90 -1.55 -4.58
N TYR A 52 7.14 -1.09 -4.36
CA TYR A 52 8.08 -0.89 -5.47
C TYR A 52 8.41 -2.20 -6.19
N LEU A 53 8.62 -3.29 -5.44
CA LEU A 53 8.88 -4.60 -6.04
C LEU A 53 7.67 -5.10 -6.85
N GLY A 54 6.47 -4.97 -6.29
CA GLY A 54 5.21 -5.36 -6.94
C GLY A 54 4.94 -4.52 -8.18
N ALA A 55 5.01 -3.19 -8.06
CA ALA A 55 4.82 -2.27 -9.17
C ALA A 55 5.82 -2.55 -10.30
N ALA A 56 7.12 -2.64 -10.00
CA ALA A 56 8.13 -2.90 -11.02
C ALA A 56 7.91 -4.25 -11.73
N SER A 57 7.66 -5.31 -10.97
CA SER A 57 7.46 -6.65 -11.55
C SER A 57 6.17 -6.76 -12.36
N CYS A 58 5.04 -6.27 -11.84
CA CYS A 58 3.76 -6.27 -12.55
C CYS A 58 3.80 -5.37 -13.80
N THR A 59 4.42 -4.19 -13.72
CA THR A 59 4.57 -3.31 -14.89
C THR A 59 5.48 -3.95 -15.94
N ALA A 60 6.61 -4.55 -15.55
CA ALA A 60 7.48 -5.25 -16.49
C ALA A 60 6.77 -6.41 -17.20
N LEU A 61 6.00 -7.20 -16.46
CA LEU A 61 5.19 -8.28 -17.04
C LEU A 61 4.11 -7.74 -17.99
N ALA A 62 3.42 -6.66 -17.61
CA ALA A 62 2.42 -6.02 -18.46
C ALA A 62 3.04 -5.53 -19.77
N VAL A 63 4.20 -4.85 -19.71
CA VAL A 63 4.94 -4.42 -20.90
C VAL A 63 5.29 -5.62 -21.78
N TYR A 64 5.81 -6.70 -21.20
CA TYR A 64 6.15 -7.91 -21.97
C TYR A 64 4.91 -8.52 -22.66
N CYS A 65 3.80 -8.68 -21.94
CA CYS A 65 2.58 -9.27 -22.50
C CYS A 65 1.95 -8.38 -23.60
N LEU A 66 1.93 -7.07 -23.39
CA LEU A 66 1.29 -6.10 -24.29
C LEU A 66 2.19 -5.65 -25.45
N SER A 67 3.50 -5.89 -25.37
CA SER A 67 4.44 -5.58 -26.47
C SER A 67 4.21 -6.42 -27.74
N LYS A 68 3.42 -7.49 -27.64
CA LYS A 68 3.09 -8.36 -28.75
C LYS A 68 1.83 -7.84 -29.44
N GLY A 69 1.80 -7.88 -30.77
CA GLY A 69 0.59 -7.60 -31.52
C GLY A 69 -0.54 -8.54 -31.11
N HIS A 70 -1.77 -8.01 -31.03
CA HIS A 70 -2.95 -8.86 -30.86
C HIS A 70 -3.46 -9.31 -32.23
N HIS A 71 -3.79 -10.59 -32.36
CA HIS A 71 -4.27 -11.15 -33.61
C HIS A 71 -5.75 -10.83 -33.77
N HIS A 72 -6.10 -10.07 -34.81
CA HIS A 72 -7.48 -9.99 -35.28
C HIS A 72 -7.74 -11.21 -36.16
N PHE A 73 -8.86 -11.87 -35.91
CA PHE A 73 -9.36 -12.92 -36.78
C PHE A 73 -10.21 -12.31 -37.88
N ASP A 74 -10.38 -13.05 -38.97
CA ASP A 74 -11.29 -12.67 -40.04
C ASP A 74 -12.70 -12.42 -39.48
N GLU A 75 -13.37 -11.42 -40.04
CA GLU A 75 -14.72 -11.05 -39.61
C GLU A 75 -15.67 -12.25 -39.82
N PRO A 76 -16.44 -12.65 -38.79
CA PRO A 76 -17.42 -13.71 -38.96
C PRO A 76 -18.47 -13.30 -40.00
N PRO A 77 -19.20 -14.27 -40.56
CA PRO A 77 -20.33 -13.96 -41.45
C PRO A 77 -21.29 -12.95 -40.82
N ALA A 78 -21.90 -12.10 -41.65
CA ALA A 78 -22.85 -11.07 -41.21
C ALA A 78 -24.16 -11.71 -40.69
N TYR A 79 -24.12 -12.25 -39.47
CA TYR A 79 -25.27 -12.84 -38.83
C TYR A 79 -26.32 -11.76 -38.52
N PRO A 80 -27.63 -12.08 -38.59
CA PRO A 80 -28.70 -11.08 -38.39
C PRO A 80 -28.68 -10.37 -37.03
N TYR A 81 -27.99 -10.93 -36.05
CA TYR A 81 -27.85 -10.37 -34.70
C TYR A 81 -26.57 -9.52 -34.51
N LEU A 82 -25.65 -9.52 -35.48
CA LEU A 82 -24.44 -8.69 -35.47
C LEU A 82 -24.71 -7.39 -36.23
N HIS A 83 -24.05 -6.31 -35.82
CA HIS A 83 -24.13 -4.99 -36.46
C HIS A 83 -25.57 -4.43 -36.66
N ILE A 84 -26.54 -4.83 -35.82
CA ILE A 84 -27.90 -4.28 -35.88
C ILE A 84 -27.90 -2.78 -35.59
N ARG A 85 -28.59 -1.99 -36.41
CA ARG A 85 -28.88 -0.57 -36.18
C ARG A 85 -30.36 -0.26 -36.31
N ASN A 86 -30.98 0.06 -35.16
CA ASN A 86 -32.38 0.51 -35.10
C ASN A 86 -32.51 2.02 -35.36
N LYS A 87 -31.46 2.79 -35.05
CA LYS A 87 -31.34 4.22 -35.27
C LYS A 87 -29.87 4.54 -35.53
N GLU A 88 -29.62 5.48 -36.44
CA GLU A 88 -28.28 5.98 -36.71
C GLU A 88 -27.66 6.65 -35.50
N PHE A 89 -26.34 6.51 -35.36
CA PHE A 89 -25.61 7.24 -34.35
C PHE A 89 -25.49 8.72 -34.72
N PRO A 90 -25.45 9.64 -33.74
CA PRO A 90 -25.30 11.08 -34.00
C PRO A 90 -24.00 11.49 -34.69
N TRP A 91 -22.96 10.65 -34.69
CA TRP A 91 -21.61 10.99 -35.17
C TRP A 91 -21.19 10.25 -36.45
N GLY A 92 -22.00 9.33 -36.96
CA GLY A 92 -21.68 8.56 -38.17
C GLY A 92 -22.10 7.09 -38.12
N PRO A 93 -21.71 6.30 -39.13
CA PRO A 93 -22.13 4.90 -39.28
C PRO A 93 -21.46 3.97 -38.25
N ASP A 94 -20.23 4.25 -37.85
CA ASP A 94 -19.43 3.35 -37.02
C ASP A 94 -19.58 3.62 -35.52
N GLY A 95 -19.32 2.57 -34.72
CA GLY A 95 -19.30 2.68 -33.26
C GLY A 95 -18.27 3.68 -32.76
N LEU A 96 -18.54 4.27 -31.59
CA LEU A 96 -17.73 5.38 -31.05
C LEU A 96 -16.24 5.04 -30.88
N PHE A 97 -15.93 3.78 -30.62
CA PHE A 97 -14.57 3.27 -30.43
C PHE A 97 -14.23 2.17 -31.44
N GLU A 98 -14.91 2.14 -32.58
CA GLU A 98 -14.63 1.20 -33.66
C GLU A 98 -13.60 1.81 -34.61
N VAL A 99 -12.55 1.05 -34.91
CA VAL A 99 -11.65 1.32 -36.03
C VAL A 99 -11.85 0.19 -37.02
N LYS A 100 -12.35 0.50 -38.20
CA LYS A 100 -12.57 -0.46 -39.28
C LYS A 100 -11.52 -0.24 -40.36
N GLU A 101 -10.95 -1.33 -40.88
CA GLU A 101 -10.16 -1.26 -42.10
C GLU A 101 -11.13 -1.22 -43.29
N HIS A 102 -11.25 -0.06 -43.92
CA HIS A 102 -12.00 0.09 -45.16
C HIS A 102 -11.08 -0.32 -46.33
N HIS A 103 -11.24 -1.54 -46.82
CA HIS A 103 -10.56 -2.03 -48.03
C HIS A 103 -11.36 -1.72 -49.30
#